data_AF-A0A6L7ZXE8-F1
#
_entry.id   AF-A0A6L7ZXE8-F1
#
_cell.length_a   1.000
_cell.length_b   1.000
_cell.length_c   1.000
_cell.angle_alpha   90.00
_cell.angle_beta   90.00
_cell.angle_gamma   90.00
#
_symmetry.space_group_name_H-M   'P 1'
#
loop_
_entity.id
_entity.type
_entity.pdbx_description
1 polymer ?
#
loop_
_entity_poly.entity_id
_entity_poly.type
_entity_poly.pdbx_seq_one_letter_code
_entity_poly.pdbx_strand_id
1 'polypeptide(L)' 'MSDRPTETSRLDNTREIRAPHGDELSCKSWLTEAPMRMLMNNLDAQVA' A
#
# COMPACT_ATOMS: atom_id res chain seq x y z
N MET A 1 -24.30 -7.84 23.07
CA MET A 1 -23.62 -8.36 21.87
C MET A 1 -22.22 -7.78 21.90
N SER A 2 -21.22 -8.59 22.24
CA SER A 2 -19.89 -8.11 22.65
C SER A 2 -19.09 -7.54 21.48
N ASP A 3 -18.70 -6.28 21.59
CA ASP A 3 -17.59 -5.68 20.85
C ASP A 3 -16.30 -6.44 21.21
N ARG A 4 -15.80 -7.25 20.26
CA ARG A 4 -14.44 -7.81 20.34
C ARG A 4 -13.49 -6.75 19.79
N PRO A 5 -12.39 -6.39 20.49
CA PRO A 5 -11.35 -5.58 19.89
C PRO A 5 -10.79 -6.37 18.71
N THR A 6 -10.88 -5.80 17.51
CA THR A 6 -10.28 -6.36 16.30
C THR A 6 -8.84 -6.69 16.63
N GLU A 7 -8.46 -7.98 16.61
CA GLU A 7 -7.05 -8.35 16.73
C GLU A 7 -6.30 -7.62 15.63
N THR A 8 -5.49 -6.64 15.99
CA THR A 8 -4.62 -5.94 15.05
C THR A 8 -3.53 -6.92 14.62
N SER A 9 -3.89 -7.88 13.78
CA SER A 9 -2.96 -8.76 13.09
C SER A 9 -1.99 -7.86 12.35
N ARG A 10 -0.69 -8.13 12.49
CA ARG A 10 0.37 -7.42 11.76
C ARG A 10 0.15 -7.48 10.24
N LEU A 11 -0.63 -8.46 9.78
CA LEU A 11 -1.00 -8.68 8.39
C LEU A 11 -2.52 -8.53 8.24
N ASP A 12 -2.93 -7.36 7.77
CA ASP A 12 -4.27 -7.13 7.24
C ASP A 12 -4.22 -7.13 5.70
N ASN A 13 -4.91 -8.09 5.07
CA ASN A 13 -4.99 -8.22 3.62
C ASN A 13 -6.17 -7.44 3.01
N THR A 14 -7.01 -6.80 3.85
CA THR A 14 -8.15 -6.01 3.38
C THR A 14 -7.76 -4.58 2.98
N ARG A 15 -6.47 -4.24 3.11
CA ARG A 15 -5.94 -2.91 2.75
C ARG A 15 -6.02 -2.69 1.24
N GLU A 16 -6.64 -1.58 0.86
CA GLU A 16 -6.58 -1.07 -0.52
C GLU A 16 -5.20 -0.42 -0.75
N ILE A 17 -4.43 -0.98 -1.68
CA ILE A 17 -3.10 -0.49 -2.05
C ILE A 17 -3.19 0.19 -3.40
N ARG A 18 -2.64 1.41 -3.52
CA ARG A 18 -2.55 2.15 -4.79
C ARG A 18 -1.21 2.88 -4.88
N ALA A 19 -0.62 2.91 -6.06
CA ALA A 19 0.66 3.60 -6.26
C ALA A 19 0.49 5.14 -6.14
N PRO A 20 1.41 5.86 -5.49
CA PRO A 20 1.39 7.32 -5.49
C PRO A 20 1.62 7.88 -6.90
N HIS A 21 0.94 8.99 -7.20
CA HIS A 21 0.99 9.68 -8.48
C HIS A 21 1.67 11.06 -8.34
N GLY A 22 2.09 11.64 -9.46
CA GLY A 22 2.79 12.94 -9.47
C GLY A 22 4.29 12.82 -9.19
N ASP A 23 4.93 13.98 -9.00
CA ASP A 23 6.38 14.16 -8.83
C ASP A 23 6.84 14.22 -7.36
N GLU A 24 5.91 14.23 -6.42
CA GLU A 24 6.21 14.15 -4.99
C GLU A 24 6.77 12.78 -4.60
N LEU A 25 7.89 12.76 -3.88
CA LEU A 25 8.56 11.54 -3.44
C LEU A 25 8.11 11.13 -2.04
N SER A 26 7.65 9.89 -1.89
CA SER A 26 7.45 9.26 -0.58
C SER A 26 8.76 8.70 0.00
N CYS A 27 9.65 8.24 -0.88
CA CYS A 27 10.99 7.77 -0.56
C CYS A 27 12.05 8.88 -0.64
N LYS A 28 13.28 8.63 -0.19
CA LYS A 28 14.37 9.62 -0.23
C LYS A 28 14.98 9.82 -1.64
N SER A 29 14.66 8.97 -2.60
CA SER A 29 15.19 9.05 -3.97
C SER A 29 14.33 8.30 -4.98
N TRP A 30 14.39 8.70 -6.25
CA TRP A 30 13.71 8.01 -7.34
C TRP A 30 14.11 6.53 -7.49
N LEU A 31 15.36 6.18 -7.17
CA LEU A 31 15.83 4.79 -7.23
C LEU A 31 15.09 3.87 -6.25
N THR A 32 14.57 4.43 -5.16
CA THR A 32 13.78 3.68 -4.16
C THR A 32 12.27 3.88 -4.37
N GLU A 33 11.85 5.04 -4.86
CA GLU A 33 10.46 5.33 -5.20
C GLU A 33 9.94 4.48 -6.37
N ALA A 34 10.70 4.37 -7.47
CA ALA A 34 10.28 3.67 -8.67
C ALA A 34 9.89 2.20 -8.42
N PRO A 35 10.74 1.36 -7.78
CA PRO A 35 10.35 -0.02 -7.47
C PRO A 35 9.19 -0.11 -6.47
N MET A 36 9.08 0.83 -5.52
CA MET A 36 7.95 0.90 -4.58
C MET A 36 6.63 1.18 -5.31
N ARG A 37 6.61 2.16 -6.22
CA ARG A 37 5.44 2.45 -7.07
C ARG A 37 5.06 1.26 -7.95
N MET A 38 6.04 0.59 -8.55
CA MET A 38 5.78 -0.61 -9.36
C MET A 38 5.19 -1.75 -8.54
N LEU A 39 5.69 -1.98 -7.32
CA LEU A 39 5.13 -2.98 -6.41
C LEU A 39 3.69 -2.64 -6.02
N MET A 40 3.44 -1.38 -5.65
CA MET A 40 2.08 -0.95 -5.28
C MET A 40 1.12 -1.04 -6.46
N ASN A 41 1.57 -0.73 -7.67
CA ASN A 41 0.77 -0.90 -8.89
C ASN A 41 0.37 -2.36 -9.12
N ASN A 42 1.27 -3.31 -8.87
CA ASN A 42 0.95 -4.74 -8.98
C ASN A 42 -0.07 -5.20 -7.92
N LEU A 43 -0.27 -4.43 -6.86
CA LEU A 43 -1.20 -4.73 -5.77
C LEU A 43 -2.48 -3.89 -5.86
N ASP A 44 -2.60 -3.04 -6.87
CA ASP A 44 -3.77 -2.21 -7.08
C ASP A 44 -4.93 -3.06 -7.62
N ALA A 45 -6.06 -3.02 -6.93
CA ALA A 45 -7.26 -3.78 -7.26
C ALA A 45 -7.87 -3.43 -8.63
N GLN A 46 -7.49 -2.28 -9.23
CA GLN A 46 -7.92 -1.90 -10.58
C GLN A 46 -7.01 -2.44 -11.68
N VAL A 47 -5.82 -2.93 -11.32
CA VAL A 47 -4.81 -3.43 -12.26
C VAL A 47 -4.66 -4.95 -12.18
N ALA A 48 -4.68 -5.51 -10.96
CA ALA A 48 -4.53 -6.93 -10.67
C ALA A 48 -5.85 -7.72 -10.70
#